data_AF-A0A151IKT6-F1
#
_entry.id   AF-A0A151IKT6-F1
#
_cell.length_a   1.000
_cell.length_b   1.000
_cell.length_c   1.000
_cell.angle_alpha   90.00
_cell.angle_beta   90.00
_cell.angle_gamma   90.00
#
_symmetry.space_group_name_H-M   'P 1'
#
loop_
_entity.id
_entity.type
_entity.pdbx_description
1 polymer ?
#
loop_
_entity_poly.entity_id
_entity_poly.type
_entity_poly.pdbx_seq_one_letter_code
_entity_poly.pdbx_strand_id
1 'polypeptide(L)'
;MILIHNKSIRALIFVASILSVNSNELFLTYNASLRIVPKCPLPITVLDFIRNTSQPDLETKWPCEVRSYWLSLQPFVKFVRFLLRYVTPFIIILGVLLNTVSFSMLSAPVLCDSNLSLYLSALAISDNGALIFNYAVNVAKSHSTITFLQNSKFLCGANSVSMEFFQFTSTWLIVALTWTRVIAVMFPFGARDQNRSAITIITSLVCISFTISLTKLYSGGYETDSVFEFVPCQKMKPWGSAMYFYIALSTWLPLLFISIGNLLLFVRMRRSYKIHNELTHNFRYRSNRTNNSSRTLLAVSIVHLILLLPLGIVETLELYWDVILIKHPSNTGDNERYIHWLQEKMLLKWCHGLLFHIYHWNFAINFFLYYLTGNKFRNVVTQTLKNYTHLSCHKTVVRSKQFNNVANNSIIFNNRNNCNERDSNVA
;
A
#
# COMPACT_ATOMS: atom_id res chain seq x y z
N MET A 1 -22.62 -19.11 -19.14
CA MET A 1 -23.77 -18.70 -18.32
C MET A 1 -23.70 -19.30 -16.91
N ILE A 2 -22.55 -19.18 -16.22
CA ILE A 2 -22.33 -19.57 -14.82
C ILE A 2 -21.19 -18.69 -14.31
N LEU A 3 -21.47 -17.51 -13.73
CA LEU A 3 -20.55 -16.74 -12.86
C LEU A 3 -21.15 -15.40 -12.41
N ILE A 4 -22.36 -15.40 -11.82
CA ILE A 4 -22.87 -14.22 -11.11
C ILE A 4 -23.60 -14.66 -9.83
N HIS A 5 -22.85 -15.28 -8.91
CA HIS A 5 -23.39 -15.58 -7.57
C HIS A 5 -22.38 -15.32 -6.44
N ASN A 6 -21.47 -14.36 -6.64
CA ASN A 6 -20.50 -13.99 -5.62
C ASN A 6 -20.91 -12.69 -4.92
N LYS A 7 -21.13 -12.73 -3.60
CA LYS A 7 -21.46 -11.56 -2.76
C LYS A 7 -20.43 -10.42 -2.90
N SER A 8 -19.18 -10.73 -3.25
CA SER A 8 -18.13 -9.72 -3.50
C SER A 8 -18.33 -8.94 -4.80
N ILE A 9 -18.96 -9.53 -5.83
CA ILE A 9 -19.33 -8.80 -7.06
C ILE A 9 -20.53 -7.89 -6.75
N ARG A 10 -21.43 -8.30 -5.85
CA ARG A 10 -22.49 -7.42 -5.35
C ARG A 10 -21.92 -6.20 -4.59
N ALA A 11 -20.78 -6.31 -3.91
CA ALA A 11 -20.13 -5.16 -3.27
C ALA A 11 -19.45 -4.23 -4.29
N LEU A 12 -18.89 -4.77 -5.37
CA LEU A 12 -18.28 -3.98 -6.45
C LEU A 12 -19.35 -3.32 -7.34
N ILE A 13 -20.46 -4.02 -7.57
CA ILE A 13 -21.71 -3.45 -8.10
C ILE A 13 -22.33 -2.49 -7.09
N PHE A 14 -22.14 -2.67 -5.77
CA PHE A 14 -22.63 -1.73 -4.76
C PHE A 14 -21.84 -0.41 -4.81
N VAL A 15 -20.52 -0.47 -5.01
CA VAL A 15 -19.67 0.71 -5.23
C VAL A 15 -19.96 1.36 -6.59
N ALA A 16 -20.15 0.57 -7.65
CA ALA A 16 -20.59 1.07 -8.95
C ALA A 16 -22.05 1.58 -8.92
N SER A 17 -22.89 1.04 -8.04
CA SER A 17 -24.27 1.49 -7.83
C SER A 17 -24.29 2.72 -6.95
N ILE A 18 -23.37 2.92 -6.01
CA ILE A 18 -23.21 4.21 -5.31
C ILE A 18 -22.75 5.29 -6.31
N LEU A 19 -21.91 4.94 -7.29
CA LEU A 19 -21.58 5.80 -8.43
C LEU A 19 -22.75 5.98 -9.43
N SER A 20 -23.77 5.12 -9.39
CA SER A 20 -24.93 5.13 -10.29
C SER A 20 -26.25 5.48 -9.58
N VAL A 21 -26.25 5.77 -8.27
CA VAL A 21 -27.45 6.07 -7.49
C VAL A 21 -27.85 7.50 -7.83
N ASN A 22 -28.75 7.56 -8.82
CA ASN A 22 -29.78 8.56 -9.02
C ASN A 22 -29.33 10.03 -9.09
N SER A 23 -28.53 10.34 -10.09
CA SER A 23 -28.53 11.69 -10.68
C SER A 23 -29.80 11.98 -11.49
N ASN A 24 -30.59 10.97 -11.89
CA ASN A 24 -31.80 11.20 -12.71
C ASN A 24 -33.12 11.26 -11.92
N GLU A 25 -33.23 10.62 -10.74
CA GLU A 25 -34.50 10.65 -9.98
C GLU A 25 -34.66 11.89 -9.09
N LEU A 26 -33.59 12.67 -8.85
CA LEU A 26 -33.71 13.94 -8.10
C LEU A 26 -34.09 15.14 -8.99
N PHE A 27 -34.15 14.97 -10.32
CA PHE A 27 -34.19 16.08 -11.28
C PHE A 27 -35.57 16.38 -11.90
N LEU A 28 -36.63 15.63 -11.56
CA LEU A 28 -37.94 15.80 -12.22
C LEU A 28 -38.93 16.77 -11.54
N THR A 29 -38.50 17.57 -10.55
CA THR A 29 -39.36 18.61 -9.98
C THR A 29 -38.62 19.91 -9.72
N TYR A 30 -38.30 20.68 -10.76
CA TYR A 30 -38.24 22.14 -10.59
C TYR A 30 -38.45 22.88 -11.91
N ASN A 31 -39.69 23.30 -12.16
CA ASN A 31 -40.01 24.23 -13.24
C ASN A 31 -39.51 25.63 -12.86
N ALA A 32 -38.69 26.19 -13.74
CA ALA A 32 -38.10 27.51 -13.63
C ALA A 32 -39.17 28.61 -13.59
N SER A 33 -39.28 29.26 -12.44
CA SER A 33 -39.88 30.59 -12.26
C SER A 33 -38.77 31.49 -11.71
N LEU A 34 -38.53 32.61 -12.39
CA LEU A 34 -37.64 33.69 -11.93
C LEU A 34 -38.06 34.13 -10.52
N ARG A 35 -37.47 33.53 -9.49
CA ARG A 35 -37.60 33.95 -8.10
C ARG A 35 -36.25 34.43 -7.63
N ILE A 36 -36.26 35.60 -7.00
CA ILE A 36 -35.22 36.11 -6.11
C ILE A 36 -34.70 34.92 -5.29
N VAL A 37 -33.44 34.53 -5.52
CA VAL A 37 -32.85 33.34 -4.89
C VAL A 37 -32.93 33.57 -3.37
N PRO A 38 -33.76 32.81 -2.63
CA PRO A 38 -33.78 32.93 -1.19
C PRO A 38 -32.37 32.63 -0.67
N LYS A 39 -31.88 33.43 0.27
CA LYS A 39 -30.62 33.16 0.97
C LYS A 39 -30.62 31.69 1.39
N CYS A 40 -29.61 30.94 0.96
CA CYS A 40 -29.50 29.50 1.21
C CYS A 40 -29.66 29.23 2.71
N PRO A 41 -30.58 28.35 3.14
CA PRO A 41 -30.79 28.06 4.56
C PRO A 41 -29.61 27.32 5.20
N LEU A 42 -28.71 26.76 4.39
CA LEU A 42 -27.53 26.05 4.85
C LEU A 42 -26.33 27.02 4.96
N PRO A 43 -25.77 27.23 6.17
CA PRO A 43 -24.59 28.06 6.33
C PRO A 43 -23.36 27.39 5.68
N ILE A 44 -22.38 28.21 5.27
CA ILE A 44 -21.10 27.72 4.71
C ILE A 44 -20.35 26.80 5.68
N THR A 45 -20.57 26.95 6.98
CA THR A 45 -19.96 26.12 8.04
C THR A 45 -20.32 24.64 7.95
N VAL A 46 -21.34 24.26 7.17
CA VAL A 46 -21.66 22.86 6.87
C VAL A 46 -20.53 22.17 6.08
N LEU A 47 -19.76 22.93 5.30
CA LEU A 47 -18.60 22.44 4.55
C LEU A 47 -17.38 22.40 5.48
N ASP A 48 -17.25 21.31 6.24
CA ASP A 48 -16.24 21.13 7.29
C ASP A 48 -14.77 21.16 6.82
N PHE A 49 -14.53 21.07 5.51
CA PHE A 49 -13.20 21.17 4.90
C PHE A 49 -12.75 22.62 4.64
N ILE A 50 -13.65 23.62 4.73
CA ILE A 50 -13.30 25.03 4.53
C ILE A 50 -12.65 25.57 5.81
N ARG A 51 -11.32 25.73 5.77
CA ARG A 51 -10.54 26.22 6.92
C ARG A 51 -10.54 27.74 7.10
N ASN A 52 -10.78 28.51 6.03
CA ASN A 52 -10.79 29.97 6.06
C ASN A 52 -12.15 30.50 5.58
N THR A 53 -13.04 30.76 6.52
CA THR A 53 -14.38 31.30 6.26
C THR A 53 -14.38 32.79 5.93
N SER A 54 -13.22 33.47 6.00
CA SER A 54 -13.09 34.91 5.77
C SER A 54 -12.80 35.28 4.31
N GLN A 55 -12.77 34.33 3.38
CA GLN A 55 -12.57 34.64 1.96
C GLN A 55 -13.82 35.35 1.36
N PRO A 56 -13.63 36.46 0.63
CA PRO A 56 -14.74 37.03 -0.15
C PRO A 56 -15.23 36.01 -1.19
N ASP A 57 -16.51 36.08 -1.55
CA ASP A 57 -17.16 35.25 -2.59
C ASP A 57 -17.36 33.75 -2.29
N LEU A 58 -17.20 33.32 -1.03
CA LEU A 58 -17.49 31.94 -0.61
C LEU A 58 -18.92 31.50 -0.94
N GLU A 59 -19.89 32.41 -0.84
CA GLU A 59 -21.29 32.10 -1.16
C GLU A 59 -21.51 31.84 -2.65
N THR A 60 -20.81 32.58 -3.51
CA THR A 60 -20.83 32.42 -4.97
C THR A 60 -20.08 31.16 -5.40
N LYS A 61 -18.98 30.83 -4.72
CA LYS A 61 -18.16 29.65 -5.01
C LYS A 61 -18.82 28.34 -4.57
N TRP A 62 -19.62 28.37 -3.51
CA TRP A 62 -20.26 27.19 -2.92
C TRP A 62 -21.78 27.38 -2.88
N PRO A 63 -22.47 27.13 -4.00
CA PRO A 63 -23.93 27.26 -4.09
C PRO A 63 -24.67 26.26 -3.20
N CYS A 64 -25.95 26.53 -2.94
CA CYS A 64 -26.73 25.82 -1.92
C CYS A 64 -26.89 24.32 -2.21
N GLU A 65 -27.03 23.99 -3.48
CA GLU A 65 -27.16 22.63 -4.02
C GLU A 65 -25.92 21.79 -3.69
N VAL A 66 -24.73 22.41 -3.76
CA VAL A 66 -23.47 21.76 -3.39
C VAL A 66 -23.40 21.54 -1.88
N ARG A 67 -23.88 22.48 -1.06
CA ARG A 67 -23.95 22.32 0.40
C ARG A 67 -24.92 21.21 0.81
N SER A 68 -26.06 21.13 0.14
CA SER A 68 -27.04 20.05 0.35
C SER A 68 -26.46 18.69 -0.06
N TYR A 69 -25.80 18.62 -1.22
CA TYR A 69 -25.10 17.41 -1.66
C TYR A 69 -23.98 16.99 -0.70
N TRP A 70 -23.25 17.94 -0.13
CA TRP A 70 -22.24 17.64 0.88
C TRP A 70 -22.83 16.91 2.10
N LEU A 71 -24.03 17.31 2.55
CA LEU A 71 -24.72 16.64 3.66
C LEU A 71 -25.09 15.20 3.32
N SER A 72 -25.52 14.92 2.08
CA SER A 72 -25.82 13.55 1.64
C SER A 72 -24.55 12.70 1.48
N LEU A 73 -23.43 13.32 1.08
CA LEU A 73 -22.13 12.67 0.95
C LEU A 73 -21.44 12.43 2.31
N GLN A 74 -21.79 13.19 3.35
CA GLN A 74 -21.13 13.19 4.65
C GLN A 74 -20.99 11.79 5.31
N PRO A 75 -21.97 10.87 5.26
CA PRO A 75 -21.81 9.52 5.81
C PRO A 75 -20.65 8.75 5.15
N PHE A 76 -20.54 8.85 3.82
CA PHE A 76 -19.45 8.25 3.06
C PHE A 76 -18.10 8.89 3.43
N VAL A 77 -18.05 10.22 3.51
CA VAL A 77 -16.87 10.97 3.95
C VAL A 77 -16.41 10.53 5.34
N LYS A 78 -17.34 10.43 6.30
CA LYS A 78 -17.04 9.98 7.67
C LYS A 78 -16.48 8.56 7.69
N PHE A 79 -17.01 7.66 6.85
CA PHE A 79 -16.50 6.31 6.70
C PHE A 79 -15.06 6.30 6.14
N VAL A 80 -14.79 7.05 5.06
CA VAL A 80 -13.44 7.12 4.48
C VAL A 80 -12.45 7.76 5.46
N ARG A 81 -12.83 8.85 6.14
CA ARG A 81 -12.02 9.45 7.22
C ARG A 81 -11.74 8.46 8.34
N PHE A 82 -12.71 7.64 8.72
CA PHE A 82 -12.51 6.59 9.73
C PHE A 82 -11.46 5.57 9.30
N LEU A 83 -11.54 5.07 8.06
CA LEU A 83 -10.54 4.15 7.51
C LEU A 83 -9.14 4.79 7.47
N LEU A 84 -9.05 6.00 6.91
CA LEU A 84 -7.79 6.72 6.78
C LEU A 84 -7.15 7.03 8.13
N ARG A 85 -7.94 7.42 9.13
CA ARG A 85 -7.46 7.84 10.45
C ARG A 85 -7.14 6.69 11.39
N TYR A 86 -7.98 5.64 11.43
CA TYR A 86 -7.88 4.59 12.45
C TYR A 86 -7.38 3.26 11.90
N VAL A 87 -7.73 2.89 10.66
CA VAL A 87 -7.30 1.63 10.06
C VAL A 87 -5.91 1.75 9.45
N THR A 88 -5.56 2.89 8.84
CA THR A 88 -4.24 3.11 8.24
C THR A 88 -3.08 2.94 9.23
N PRO A 89 -3.10 3.49 10.46
CA PRO A 89 -2.02 3.26 11.44
C PRO A 89 -1.82 1.78 11.77
N PHE A 90 -2.90 1.00 11.86
CA PHE A 90 -2.82 -0.44 12.07
C PHE A 90 -2.15 -1.14 10.88
N ILE A 91 -2.52 -0.79 9.64
CA ILE A 91 -1.87 -1.30 8.42
C ILE A 91 -0.38 -0.96 8.41
N ILE A 92 -0.01 0.27 8.78
CA ILE A 92 1.40 0.70 8.85
C ILE A 92 2.18 -0.14 9.85
N ILE A 93 1.69 -0.26 11.09
CA ILE A 93 2.38 -1.03 12.15
C ILE A 93 2.54 -2.48 11.73
N LEU A 94 1.45 -3.10 11.28
CA LEU A 94 1.46 -4.50 10.85
C LEU A 94 2.38 -4.70 9.63
N GLY A 95 2.26 -3.85 8.61
CA GLY A 95 3.05 -3.92 7.40
C GLY A 95 4.54 -3.75 7.66
N VAL A 96 4.94 -2.73 8.43
CA VAL A 96 6.36 -2.49 8.76
C VAL A 96 6.96 -3.67 9.52
N LEU A 97 6.23 -4.22 10.50
CA LEU A 97 6.68 -5.40 11.23
C LEU A 97 6.85 -6.61 10.31
N LEU A 98 5.84 -6.92 9.50
CA LEU A 98 5.83 -8.11 8.64
C LEU A 98 6.83 -8.03 7.48
N ASN A 99 7.05 -6.85 6.91
CA ASN A 99 8.07 -6.66 5.88
C ASN A 99 9.48 -6.72 6.48
N THR A 100 9.68 -6.21 7.70
CA THR A 100 10.97 -6.37 8.41
C THR A 100 11.27 -7.84 8.70
N VAL A 101 10.26 -8.60 9.12
CA VAL A 101 10.38 -10.06 9.27
C VAL A 101 10.67 -10.72 7.92
N SER A 102 9.96 -10.33 6.85
CA SER A 102 10.21 -10.84 5.49
C SER A 102 11.65 -10.63 5.05
N PHE A 103 12.16 -9.41 5.20
CA PHE A 103 13.54 -9.05 4.87
C PHE A 103 14.54 -9.90 5.67
N SER A 104 14.32 -10.04 6.98
CA SER A 104 15.19 -10.84 7.85
C SER A 104 15.21 -12.31 7.43
N MET A 105 14.05 -12.89 7.08
CA MET A 105 13.96 -14.27 6.63
C MET A 105 14.57 -14.48 5.24
N LEU A 106 14.42 -13.52 4.32
CA LEU A 106 14.94 -13.59 2.96
C LEU A 106 16.45 -13.35 2.90
N SER A 107 17.00 -12.61 3.87
CA SER A 107 18.44 -12.40 4.06
C SER A 107 19.14 -13.59 4.72
N ALA A 108 18.39 -14.60 5.18
CA ALA A 108 18.99 -15.81 5.75
C ALA A 108 19.80 -16.56 4.67
N PRO A 109 20.98 -17.13 5.02
CA PRO A 109 21.88 -17.77 4.05
C PRO A 109 21.20 -18.85 3.18
N VAL A 110 20.21 -19.55 3.75
CA VAL A 110 19.46 -20.64 3.09
C VAL A 110 18.60 -20.15 1.91
N LEU A 111 18.21 -18.87 1.89
CA LEU A 111 17.36 -18.26 0.86
C LEU A 111 18.12 -17.26 -0.02
N CYS A 112 19.21 -16.70 0.50
CA CYS A 112 20.00 -15.62 -0.11
C CYS A 112 20.65 -15.98 -1.45
N ASP A 113 20.86 -17.27 -1.74
CA ASP A 113 21.50 -17.74 -2.99
C ASP A 113 20.60 -17.64 -4.24
N SER A 114 19.39 -17.09 -4.11
CA SER A 114 18.46 -16.99 -5.23
C SER A 114 18.24 -15.54 -5.66
N ASN A 115 18.31 -15.28 -6.98
CA ASN A 115 17.84 -14.02 -7.59
C ASN A 115 16.49 -13.56 -7.02
N LEU A 116 15.61 -14.51 -6.69
CA LEU A 116 14.31 -14.23 -6.13
C LEU A 116 14.37 -13.47 -4.81
N SER A 117 15.23 -13.96 -3.92
CA SER A 117 15.35 -13.43 -2.57
C SER A 117 15.85 -11.98 -2.61
N LEU A 118 16.71 -11.62 -3.57
CA LEU A 118 17.16 -10.25 -3.79
C LEU A 118 16.01 -9.32 -4.17
N TYR A 119 15.20 -9.68 -5.16
CA TYR A 119 14.03 -8.87 -5.55
C TYR A 119 13.01 -8.74 -4.41
N LEU A 120 12.69 -9.84 -3.72
CA LEU A 120 11.73 -9.82 -2.62
C LEU A 120 12.25 -9.05 -1.39
N SER A 121 13.56 -9.08 -1.15
CA SER A 121 14.18 -8.29 -0.08
C SER A 121 14.18 -6.79 -0.41
N ALA A 122 14.54 -6.44 -1.65
CA ALA A 122 14.44 -5.06 -2.14
C ALA A 122 12.98 -4.56 -2.09
N LEU A 123 12.01 -5.42 -2.43
CA LEU A 123 10.59 -5.11 -2.35
C LEU A 123 10.16 -4.85 -0.90
N ALA A 124 10.55 -5.71 0.05
CA ALA A 124 10.26 -5.49 1.48
C ALA A 124 10.85 -4.18 2.04
N ILE A 125 12.06 -3.79 1.59
CA ILE A 125 12.66 -2.49 1.95
C ILE A 125 11.83 -1.34 1.36
N SER A 126 11.47 -1.45 0.08
CA SER A 126 10.68 -0.41 -0.59
C SER A 126 9.28 -0.27 0.00
N ASP A 127 8.63 -1.38 0.36
CA ASP A 127 7.32 -1.41 1.00
C ASP A 127 7.37 -0.76 2.38
N ASN A 128 8.41 -1.04 3.17
CA ASN A 128 8.66 -0.33 4.44
C ASN A 128 8.79 1.18 4.23
N GLY A 129 9.59 1.59 3.24
CA GLY A 129 9.75 3.00 2.91
C GLY A 129 8.43 3.65 2.49
N ALA A 130 7.62 2.97 1.69
CA ALA A 130 6.30 3.44 1.28
C ALA A 130 5.38 3.59 2.51
N LEU A 131 5.30 2.58 3.37
CA LEU A 131 4.48 2.63 4.58
C LEU A 131 4.87 3.79 5.53
N ILE A 132 6.17 4.06 5.67
CA ILE A 132 6.68 5.09 6.57
C ILE A 132 6.52 6.48 5.95
N PHE A 133 7.12 6.73 4.78
CA PHE A 133 7.20 8.07 4.19
C PHE A 133 5.93 8.49 3.45
N ASN A 134 5.20 7.55 2.85
CA ASN A 134 3.92 7.85 2.20
C ASN A 134 2.78 7.90 3.21
N TYR A 135 2.71 6.97 4.17
CA TYR A 135 1.51 6.88 5.01
C TYR A 135 1.73 7.40 6.43
N ALA A 136 2.74 6.92 7.15
CA ALA A 136 2.95 7.33 8.55
C ALA A 136 3.17 8.84 8.66
N VAL A 137 4.01 9.41 7.78
CA VAL A 137 4.25 10.86 7.77
C VAL A 137 3.00 11.64 7.36
N ASN A 138 2.21 11.16 6.39
CA ASN A 138 1.00 11.88 5.96
C ASN A 138 -0.12 11.82 7.01
N VAL A 139 -0.29 10.69 7.70
CA VAL A 139 -1.18 10.59 8.86
C VAL A 139 -0.73 11.54 9.97
N ALA A 140 0.57 11.59 10.26
CA ALA A 140 1.11 12.49 11.28
C ALA A 140 0.96 13.98 10.93
N LYS A 141 1.05 14.33 9.64
CA LYS A 141 0.73 15.69 9.13
C LYS A 141 -0.74 16.02 9.29
N SER A 142 -1.64 15.07 9.04
CA SER A 142 -3.09 15.25 9.21
C SER A 142 -3.44 15.63 10.66
N HIS A 143 -2.74 15.04 11.64
CA HIS A 143 -2.91 15.34 13.07
C HIS A 143 -2.17 16.58 13.56
N SER A 144 -1.51 17.34 12.68
CA SER A 144 -0.70 18.51 13.03
C SER A 144 0.43 18.22 14.04
N THR A 145 0.80 16.96 14.24
CA THR A 145 1.84 16.55 15.22
C THR A 145 3.25 16.92 14.76
N ILE A 146 3.44 17.15 13.46
CA ILE A 146 4.76 17.37 12.83
C ILE A 146 4.76 18.68 12.02
N THR A 147 4.53 19.81 12.70
CA THR A 147 4.51 21.16 12.08
C THR A 147 5.86 21.55 11.47
N PHE A 148 6.99 21.07 12.02
CA PHE A 148 8.31 21.37 11.50
C PHE A 148 8.54 20.85 10.07
N LEU A 149 7.89 19.74 9.69
CA LEU A 149 8.00 19.19 8.34
C LEU A 149 7.30 20.06 7.29
N GLN A 150 6.26 20.79 7.69
CA GLN A 150 5.52 21.71 6.83
C GLN A 150 6.22 23.08 6.76
N ASN A 151 6.88 23.50 7.84
CA ASN A 151 7.57 24.79 7.92
C ASN A 151 8.89 24.81 7.12
N SER A 152 9.58 23.67 6.98
CA SER A 152 10.82 23.58 6.23
C SER A 152 10.59 23.14 4.79
N LYS A 153 10.93 24.01 3.82
CA LYS A 153 10.87 23.71 2.39
C LYS A 153 11.69 22.47 2.02
N PHE A 154 12.87 22.31 2.64
CA PHE A 154 13.74 21.16 2.40
C PHE A 154 13.11 19.86 2.90
N LEU A 155 12.64 19.82 4.15
CA LEU A 155 12.05 18.61 4.72
C LEU A 155 10.76 18.21 3.99
N CYS A 156 9.95 19.17 3.58
CA CYS A 156 8.76 18.85 2.81
C CYS A 156 9.08 18.33 1.40
N GLY A 157 10.03 18.97 0.70
CA GLY A 157 10.51 18.49 -0.61
C GLY A 157 11.08 17.09 -0.51
N ALA A 158 11.95 16.84 0.49
CA ALA A 158 12.52 15.53 0.76
C ALA A 158 11.46 14.47 1.07
N ASN A 159 10.42 14.81 1.85
CA ASN A 159 9.31 13.91 2.11
C ASN A 159 8.51 13.59 0.84
N SER A 160 8.26 14.59 -0.01
CA SER A 160 7.53 14.39 -1.27
C SER A 160 8.30 13.49 -2.23
N VAL A 161 9.62 13.69 -2.34
CA VAL A 161 10.50 12.83 -3.15
C VAL A 161 10.55 11.41 -2.58
N SER A 162 10.70 11.27 -1.25
CA SER A 162 10.78 9.96 -0.59
C SER A 162 9.49 9.16 -0.75
N MET A 163 8.35 9.80 -0.59
CA MET A 163 7.02 9.21 -0.82
C MET A 163 6.92 8.60 -2.22
N GLU A 164 7.25 9.41 -3.23
CA GLU A 164 7.23 8.98 -4.64
C GLU A 164 8.21 7.84 -4.89
N PHE A 165 9.44 8.00 -4.42
CA PHE A 165 10.53 7.07 -4.65
C PHE A 165 10.20 5.66 -4.18
N PHE A 166 9.69 5.50 -2.96
CA PHE A 166 9.39 4.18 -2.42
C PHE A 166 8.16 3.55 -3.05
N GLN A 167 7.12 4.33 -3.34
CA GLN A 167 5.91 3.84 -4.02
C GLN A 167 6.24 3.37 -5.45
N PHE A 168 6.98 4.19 -6.19
CA PHE A 168 7.37 3.91 -7.57
C PHE A 168 8.33 2.71 -7.63
N THR A 169 9.34 2.68 -6.77
CA THR A 169 10.30 1.56 -6.70
C THR A 169 9.59 0.24 -6.40
N SER A 170 8.68 0.19 -5.41
CA SER A 170 7.94 -1.03 -5.07
C SER A 170 7.12 -1.55 -6.25
N THR A 171 6.36 -0.66 -6.90
CA THR A 171 5.53 -1.00 -8.06
C THR A 171 6.37 -1.58 -9.21
N TRP A 172 7.47 -0.92 -9.56
CA TRP A 172 8.33 -1.37 -10.66
C TRP A 172 9.17 -2.60 -10.30
N LEU A 173 9.50 -2.84 -9.02
CA LEU A 173 10.11 -4.10 -8.59
C LEU A 173 9.18 -5.30 -8.85
N ILE A 174 7.87 -5.16 -8.68
CA ILE A 174 6.90 -6.21 -9.01
C ILE A 174 6.87 -6.47 -10.52
N VAL A 175 6.94 -5.41 -11.34
CA VAL A 175 7.05 -5.52 -12.81
C VAL A 175 8.32 -6.30 -13.20
N ALA A 176 9.48 -5.86 -12.69
CA ALA A 176 10.78 -6.47 -12.97
C ALA A 176 10.83 -7.93 -12.52
N LEU A 177 10.27 -8.23 -11.35
CA LEU A 177 10.17 -9.58 -10.80
C LEU A 177 9.28 -10.48 -11.69
N THR A 178 8.15 -9.96 -12.17
CA THR A 178 7.25 -10.68 -13.08
C THR A 178 7.97 -11.04 -14.38
N TRP A 179 8.65 -10.07 -15.00
CA TRP A 179 9.36 -10.28 -16.27
C TRP A 179 10.60 -11.15 -16.14
N THR A 180 11.35 -11.03 -15.04
CA THR A 180 12.46 -11.95 -14.72
C THR A 180 11.98 -13.39 -14.70
N ARG A 181 10.77 -13.63 -14.19
CA ARG A 181 10.15 -14.97 -14.16
C ARG A 181 9.66 -15.42 -15.51
N VAL A 182 9.02 -14.54 -16.28
CA VAL A 182 8.61 -14.82 -17.67
C VAL A 182 9.83 -15.30 -18.46
N ILE A 183 10.93 -14.55 -18.40
CA ILE A 183 12.18 -14.88 -19.09
C ILE A 183 12.74 -16.22 -18.60
N ALA A 184 12.81 -16.46 -17.29
CA ALA A 184 13.32 -17.71 -16.74
C ALA A 184 12.48 -18.95 -17.14
N VAL A 185 11.17 -18.79 -17.30
CA VAL A 185 10.27 -19.88 -17.71
C VAL A 185 10.27 -20.07 -19.23
N MET A 186 10.39 -19.00 -20.01
CA MET A 186 10.43 -19.05 -21.47
C MET A 186 11.78 -19.53 -22.02
N PHE A 187 12.88 -19.18 -21.33
CA PHE A 187 14.25 -19.43 -21.76
C PHE A 187 15.06 -20.17 -20.67
N PRO A 188 14.79 -21.47 -20.44
CA PRO A 188 15.42 -22.23 -19.36
C PRO A 188 16.93 -22.45 -19.51
N PHE A 189 17.48 -22.31 -20.72
CA PHE A 189 18.91 -22.56 -21.02
C PHE A 189 19.80 -21.32 -20.93
N GLY A 190 19.26 -20.16 -20.53
CA GLY A 190 20.03 -18.93 -20.31
C GLY A 190 20.84 -18.95 -19.01
N ALA A 191 21.84 -19.83 -18.92
CA ALA A 191 22.76 -19.92 -17.79
C ALA A 191 23.82 -18.80 -17.88
N ARG A 192 23.45 -17.59 -17.46
CA ARG A 192 24.40 -16.50 -17.14
C ARG A 192 24.41 -16.28 -15.63
N ASP A 193 25.48 -15.68 -15.11
CA ASP A 193 25.62 -15.30 -13.70
C ASP A 193 24.43 -14.43 -13.25
N GLN A 194 23.46 -15.11 -12.65
CA GLN A 194 22.08 -14.65 -12.55
C GLN A 194 21.95 -13.58 -11.44
N ASN A 195 22.78 -13.67 -10.40
CA ASN A 195 22.79 -12.73 -9.28
C ASN A 195 23.30 -11.35 -9.68
N ARG A 196 24.40 -11.28 -10.45
CA ARG A 196 24.94 -10.00 -10.94
C ARG A 196 23.92 -9.26 -11.80
N SER A 197 23.22 -9.99 -12.68
CA SER A 197 22.16 -9.43 -13.51
C SER A 197 21.01 -8.86 -12.66
N ALA A 198 20.57 -9.60 -11.63
CA ALA A 198 19.51 -9.14 -10.73
C ALA A 198 19.92 -7.86 -9.96
N ILE A 199 21.15 -7.81 -9.44
CA ILE A 199 21.67 -6.62 -8.74
C ILE A 199 21.73 -5.42 -9.68
N THR A 200 22.22 -5.60 -10.91
CA THR A 200 22.27 -4.53 -11.90
C THR A 200 20.88 -4.00 -12.24
N ILE A 201 19.88 -4.89 -12.42
CA ILE A 201 18.50 -4.48 -12.71
C ILE A 201 17.87 -3.75 -11.52
N ILE A 202 18.02 -4.26 -10.30
CA ILE A 202 17.48 -3.60 -9.10
C ILE A 202 18.13 -2.22 -8.91
N THR A 203 19.45 -2.13 -9.04
CA THR A 203 20.19 -0.88 -8.88
C THR A 203 19.81 0.13 -9.95
N SER A 204 19.71 -0.28 -11.22
CA SER A 204 19.30 0.62 -12.29
C SER A 204 17.87 1.12 -12.10
N LEU A 205 16.96 0.24 -11.69
CA LEU A 205 15.57 0.58 -11.38
C LEU A 205 15.48 1.57 -10.21
N VAL A 206 16.26 1.39 -9.15
CA VAL A 206 16.35 2.34 -8.03
C VAL A 206 16.84 3.70 -8.50
N CYS A 207 17.91 3.76 -9.31
CA CYS A 207 18.43 5.02 -9.84
C CYS A 207 17.42 5.74 -10.75
N ILE A 208 16.72 5.00 -11.62
CA ILE A 208 15.66 5.54 -12.49
C ILE A 208 14.51 6.07 -11.64
N SER A 209 14.06 5.29 -10.66
CA SER A 209 12.97 5.66 -9.74
C SER A 209 13.30 6.93 -8.97
N PHE A 210 14.54 7.05 -8.48
CA PHE A 210 15.02 8.24 -7.78
C PHE A 210 15.01 9.47 -8.70
N THR A 211 15.50 9.32 -9.93
CA THR A 211 15.53 10.41 -10.93
C THR A 211 14.14 10.92 -11.26
N ILE A 212 13.17 10.01 -11.46
CA ILE A 212 11.76 10.36 -11.67
C ILE A 212 11.19 11.05 -10.43
N SER A 213 11.52 10.58 -9.24
CA SER A 213 10.99 11.13 -7.98
C SER A 213 11.49 12.55 -7.69
N LEU A 214 12.70 12.91 -8.15
CA LEU A 214 13.22 14.28 -8.05
C LEU A 214 12.35 15.30 -8.78
N THR A 215 11.54 14.89 -9.76
CA THR A 215 10.59 15.79 -10.44
C THR A 215 9.57 16.40 -9.48
N LYS A 216 9.26 15.72 -8.36
CA LYS A 216 8.38 16.23 -7.29
C LYS A 216 8.94 17.44 -6.53
N LEU A 217 10.21 17.78 -6.70
CA LEU A 217 10.77 19.05 -6.18
C LEU A 217 10.29 20.27 -6.96
N TYR A 218 9.85 20.07 -8.20
CA TYR A 218 9.42 21.14 -9.12
C TYR A 218 7.95 21.01 -9.54
N SER A 219 7.33 19.85 -9.29
CA SER A 219 5.96 19.51 -9.66
C SER A 219 5.08 19.33 -8.43
N GLY A 220 3.95 20.05 -8.40
CA GLY A 220 2.86 19.75 -7.48
C GLY A 220 1.99 18.63 -8.04
N GLY A 221 1.39 17.84 -7.15
CA GLY A 221 0.27 16.99 -7.53
C GLY A 221 -0.90 17.83 -8.03
N TYR A 222 -1.86 17.18 -8.68
CA TYR A 222 -3.12 17.80 -9.12
C TYR A 222 -4.06 18.11 -7.95
N GLU A 223 -3.89 17.40 -6.84
CA GLU A 223 -4.67 17.62 -5.63
C GLU A 223 -4.31 18.96 -4.97
N THR A 224 -5.31 19.83 -4.84
CA THR A 224 -5.20 21.08 -4.09
C THR A 224 -5.18 20.86 -2.57
N ASP A 225 -5.73 19.73 -2.10
CA ASP A 225 -5.68 19.22 -0.74
C ASP A 225 -5.44 17.71 -0.79
N SER A 226 -4.53 17.19 0.05
CA SER A 226 -4.28 15.75 0.14
C SER A 226 -5.55 14.98 0.53
N VAL A 227 -5.65 13.71 0.12
CA VAL A 227 -6.57 12.70 0.69
C VAL A 227 -6.62 12.72 2.23
N PHE A 228 -5.53 13.09 2.91
CA PHE A 228 -5.45 13.24 4.38
C PHE A 228 -5.80 14.64 4.90
N GLU A 229 -6.41 15.47 4.05
CA GLU A 229 -6.96 16.79 4.34
C GLU A 229 -5.93 17.83 4.84
N PHE A 230 -4.65 17.66 4.53
CA PHE A 230 -3.61 18.67 4.84
C PHE A 230 -3.24 19.51 3.60
N VAL A 231 -2.83 20.75 3.85
CA VAL A 231 -2.40 21.69 2.82
C VAL A 231 -1.02 21.28 2.29
N PRO A 232 -0.82 21.13 0.97
CA PRO A 232 0.49 20.83 0.41
C PRO A 232 1.47 21.98 0.69
N CYS A 233 2.74 21.65 0.93
CA CYS A 233 3.74 22.63 1.34
C CYS A 233 4.03 23.72 0.30
N GLN A 234 3.67 23.48 -0.97
CA GLN A 234 3.79 24.48 -2.02
C GLN A 234 2.67 24.30 -3.04
N LYS A 235 1.94 25.39 -3.34
CA LYS A 235 1.02 25.46 -4.49
C LYS A 235 1.85 25.53 -5.76
N MET A 236 2.32 24.38 -6.23
CA MET A 236 3.05 24.28 -7.50
C MET A 236 2.07 24.12 -8.65
N LYS A 237 2.43 24.67 -9.82
CA LYS A 237 1.59 24.55 -11.02
C LYS A 237 1.52 23.08 -11.46
N PRO A 238 0.33 22.57 -11.82
CA PRO A 238 0.20 21.22 -12.33
C PRO A 238 0.97 21.07 -13.65
N TRP A 239 1.55 19.89 -13.85
CA TRP A 239 2.39 19.53 -14.99
C TRP A 239 1.57 19.27 -16.27
N GLY A 240 0.69 20.18 -16.67
CA GLY A 240 -0.06 20.18 -17.96
C GLY A 240 -0.16 18.81 -18.65
N SER A 241 0.52 18.66 -19.79
CA SER A 241 0.56 17.39 -20.56
C SER A 241 1.48 16.31 -19.96
N ALA A 242 2.50 16.68 -19.18
CA ALA A 242 3.42 15.73 -18.56
C ALA A 242 2.77 14.92 -17.41
N MET A 243 1.63 15.39 -16.89
CA MET A 243 0.83 14.67 -15.90
C MET A 243 0.21 13.38 -16.47
N TYR A 244 -0.22 13.37 -17.74
CA TYR A 244 -0.70 12.16 -18.41
C TYR A 244 0.38 11.09 -18.45
N PHE A 245 1.62 11.50 -18.77
CA PHE A 245 2.77 10.59 -18.79
C PHE A 245 3.07 10.04 -17.40
N TYR A 246 2.99 10.88 -16.37
CA TYR A 246 3.18 10.45 -14.99
C TYR A 246 2.15 9.40 -14.56
N ILE A 247 0.85 9.65 -14.78
CA ILE A 247 -0.22 8.69 -14.42
C ILE A 247 -0.06 7.39 -15.21
N ALA A 248 0.27 7.50 -16.51
CA ALA A 248 0.55 6.32 -17.32
C ALA A 248 1.72 5.51 -16.75
N LEU A 249 2.77 6.17 -16.27
CA LEU A 249 3.97 5.52 -15.74
C LEU A 249 3.78 4.95 -14.32
N SER A 250 2.99 5.60 -13.48
CA SER A 250 2.75 5.17 -12.09
C SER A 250 1.68 4.08 -11.98
N THR A 251 0.71 4.03 -12.90
CA THR A 251 -0.43 3.09 -12.82
C THR A 251 -0.58 2.21 -14.04
N TRP A 252 -0.87 2.77 -15.21
CA TRP A 252 -1.29 2.01 -16.40
C TRP A 252 -0.19 1.13 -17.00
N LEU A 253 1.05 1.61 -17.07
CA LEU A 253 2.19 0.84 -17.57
C LEU A 253 2.50 -0.35 -16.64
N PRO A 254 2.63 -0.18 -15.31
CA PRO A 254 2.73 -1.32 -14.41
C PRO A 254 1.59 -2.33 -14.57
N LEU A 255 0.33 -1.86 -14.65
CA LEU A 255 -0.84 -2.73 -14.86
C LEU A 255 -0.71 -3.53 -16.16
N LEU A 256 -0.33 -2.88 -17.27
CA LEU A 256 -0.16 -3.51 -18.56
C LEU A 256 0.97 -4.55 -18.55
N PHE A 257 2.15 -4.20 -18.06
CA PHE A 257 3.30 -5.11 -18.02
C PHE A 257 3.06 -6.31 -17.10
N ILE A 258 2.43 -6.10 -15.94
CA ILE A 258 2.12 -7.18 -15.01
C ILE A 258 1.03 -8.09 -15.60
N SER A 259 -0.02 -7.52 -16.20
CA SER A 259 -1.09 -8.30 -16.84
C SER A 259 -0.56 -9.19 -17.97
N ILE A 260 0.22 -8.62 -18.89
CA ILE A 260 0.85 -9.37 -19.99
C ILE A 260 1.80 -10.44 -19.42
N GLY A 261 2.66 -10.07 -18.47
CA GLY A 261 3.61 -11.00 -17.86
C GLY A 261 2.94 -12.18 -17.16
N ASN A 262 1.87 -11.92 -16.40
CA ASN A 262 1.07 -12.95 -15.73
C ASN A 262 0.35 -13.87 -16.71
N LEU A 263 -0.22 -13.31 -17.78
CA LEU A 263 -0.85 -14.11 -18.84
C LEU A 263 0.17 -15.06 -19.50
N LEU A 264 1.36 -14.55 -19.84
CA LEU A 264 2.44 -15.36 -20.41
C LEU A 264 2.91 -16.45 -19.46
N LEU A 265 3.11 -16.13 -18.17
CA LEU A 265 3.47 -17.11 -17.14
C LEU A 265 2.41 -18.21 -17.04
N PHE A 266 1.13 -17.83 -16.96
CA PHE A 266 0.03 -18.78 -16.84
C PHE A 266 -0.06 -19.73 -18.04
N VAL A 267 -0.01 -19.18 -19.26
CA VAL A 267 -0.06 -19.97 -20.50
C VAL A 267 1.12 -20.94 -20.58
N ARG A 268 2.33 -20.48 -20.26
CA ARG A 268 3.54 -21.32 -20.29
C ARG A 268 3.53 -22.39 -19.20
N MET A 269 3.09 -22.06 -17.99
CA MET A 269 2.94 -23.04 -16.91
C MET A 269 1.93 -24.13 -17.28
N ARG A 270 0.78 -23.76 -17.86
CA ARG A 270 -0.20 -24.75 -18.34
C ARG A 270 0.35 -25.66 -19.43
N ARG A 271 1.05 -25.09 -20.41
CA ARG A 271 1.68 -25.86 -21.50
C ARG A 271 2.73 -26.82 -20.94
N SER A 272 3.59 -26.35 -20.04
CA SER A 272 4.61 -27.18 -19.40
C SER A 272 4.00 -28.31 -18.57
N TYR A 273 2.90 -28.04 -17.84
CA TYR A 273 2.18 -29.05 -17.08
C TYR A 273 1.59 -30.15 -17.99
N LYS A 274 0.96 -29.77 -19.11
CA LYS A 274 0.41 -30.73 -20.08
C LYS A 274 1.50 -31.64 -20.65
N ILE A 275 2.60 -31.06 -21.14
CA ILE A 275 3.74 -31.79 -21.70
C ILE A 275 4.35 -32.73 -20.64
N HIS A 276 4.47 -32.27 -19.39
CA HIS A 276 5.02 -33.10 -18.32
C HIS A 276 4.11 -34.28 -17.97
N ASN A 277 2.80 -34.09 -17.98
CA ASN A 277 1.81 -35.13 -17.71
C ASN A 277 1.77 -36.19 -18.84
N GLU A 278 2.06 -35.78 -20.08
CA GLU A 278 2.15 -36.68 -21.24
C GLU A 278 3.45 -37.47 -21.29
N LEU A 279 4.59 -36.88 -20.89
CA LEU A 279 5.91 -37.48 -21.04
C LEU A 279 6.43 -38.22 -19.82
N THR A 280 5.87 -38.03 -18.61
CA THR A 280 6.50 -38.63 -17.42
C THR A 280 5.58 -38.86 -16.23
N HIS A 281 5.28 -40.14 -15.96
CA HIS A 281 4.73 -40.58 -14.67
C HIS A 281 5.79 -40.54 -13.54
N ASN A 282 7.10 -40.53 -13.87
CA ASN A 282 8.20 -40.72 -12.91
C ASN A 282 9.11 -39.50 -12.63
N PHE A 283 9.03 -38.38 -13.37
CA PHE A 283 9.92 -37.21 -13.18
C PHE A 283 9.32 -36.09 -12.28
N ARG A 284 8.53 -36.48 -11.28
CA ARG A 284 7.75 -35.57 -10.41
C ARG A 284 8.60 -34.60 -9.57
N TYR A 285 9.90 -34.86 -9.40
CA TYR A 285 10.72 -34.19 -8.38
C TYR A 285 11.30 -32.83 -8.80
N ARG A 286 11.72 -32.63 -10.06
CA ARG A 286 12.41 -31.39 -10.49
C ARG A 286 11.46 -30.27 -10.93
N SER A 287 10.29 -30.61 -11.49
CA SER A 287 9.26 -29.65 -11.94
C SER A 287 8.57 -28.92 -10.77
N ASN A 288 8.44 -29.58 -9.61
CA ASN A 288 7.75 -29.02 -8.44
C ASN A 288 8.43 -27.77 -7.83
N ARG A 289 9.76 -27.62 -7.96
CA ARG A 289 10.52 -26.53 -7.31
C ARG A 289 10.36 -25.17 -8.01
N THR A 290 10.32 -25.15 -9.34
CA THR A 290 10.07 -23.92 -10.14
C THR A 290 8.59 -23.52 -10.10
N ASN A 291 7.68 -24.50 -10.16
CA ASN A 291 6.24 -24.25 -10.12
C ASN A 291 5.77 -23.57 -8.82
N ASN A 292 6.34 -23.94 -7.66
CA ASN A 292 5.95 -23.34 -6.38
C ASN A 292 6.39 -21.87 -6.26
N SER A 293 7.58 -21.52 -6.75
CA SER A 293 8.03 -20.12 -6.75
C SER A 293 7.20 -19.25 -7.70
N SER A 294 6.85 -19.77 -8.88
CA SER A 294 6.02 -19.03 -9.84
C SER A 294 4.59 -18.82 -9.33
N ARG A 295 4.05 -19.76 -8.54
CA ARG A 295 2.73 -19.60 -7.88
C ARG A 295 2.71 -18.44 -6.88
N THR A 296 3.75 -18.30 -6.05
CA THR A 296 3.85 -17.17 -5.11
C THR A 296 3.85 -15.83 -5.83
N LEU A 297 4.61 -15.76 -6.91
CA LEU A 297 4.78 -14.52 -7.66
C LEU A 297 3.53 -14.13 -8.43
N LEU A 298 2.87 -15.12 -9.02
CA LEU A 298 1.58 -14.95 -9.67
C LEU A 298 0.51 -14.49 -8.68
N ALA A 299 0.53 -14.95 -7.42
CA ALA A 299 -0.38 -14.46 -6.39
C ALA A 299 -0.09 -12.99 -6.03
N VAL A 300 1.18 -12.65 -5.78
CA VAL A 300 1.61 -11.27 -5.44
C VAL A 300 1.26 -10.31 -6.58
N SER A 301 1.55 -10.68 -7.82
CA SER A 301 1.29 -9.84 -8.98
C SER A 301 -0.20 -9.70 -9.29
N ILE A 302 -1.01 -10.75 -9.12
CA ILE A 302 -2.47 -10.66 -9.30
C ILE A 302 -3.10 -9.77 -8.23
N VAL A 303 -2.70 -9.94 -6.97
CA VAL A 303 -3.23 -9.09 -5.90
C VAL A 303 -2.84 -7.62 -6.14
N HIS A 304 -1.61 -7.38 -6.58
CA HIS A 304 -1.18 -6.04 -6.98
C HIS A 304 -2.03 -5.44 -8.09
N LEU A 305 -2.34 -6.21 -9.15
CA LEU A 305 -3.25 -5.77 -10.23
C LEU A 305 -4.64 -5.41 -9.69
N ILE A 306 -5.21 -6.27 -8.84
CA ILE A 306 -6.56 -6.07 -8.29
C ILE A 306 -6.62 -4.79 -7.44
N LEU A 307 -5.58 -4.52 -6.67
CA LEU A 307 -5.53 -3.36 -5.77
C LEU A 307 -5.10 -2.07 -6.48
N LEU A 308 -4.29 -2.14 -7.54
CA LEU A 308 -3.83 -0.97 -8.31
C LEU A 308 -4.85 -0.52 -9.39
N LEU A 309 -5.60 -1.45 -9.99
CA LEU A 309 -6.52 -1.13 -11.10
C LEU A 309 -7.58 -0.08 -10.73
N PRO A 310 -8.31 -0.20 -9.60
CA PRO A 310 -9.29 0.81 -9.21
C PRO A 310 -8.67 2.19 -9.00
N LEU A 311 -7.47 2.24 -8.42
CA LEU A 311 -6.72 3.49 -8.20
C LEU A 311 -6.37 4.16 -9.55
N GLY A 312 -5.86 3.41 -10.52
CA GLY A 312 -5.56 3.95 -11.86
C GLY A 312 -6.80 4.51 -12.57
N ILE A 313 -7.96 3.88 -12.39
CA ILE A 313 -9.23 4.36 -12.95
C ILE A 313 -9.61 5.71 -12.33
N VAL A 314 -9.63 5.82 -11.00
CA VAL A 314 -10.06 7.06 -10.33
C VAL A 314 -9.10 8.21 -10.57
N GLU A 315 -7.78 7.98 -10.58
CA GLU A 315 -6.78 9.01 -10.91
C GLU A 315 -6.97 9.54 -12.34
N THR A 316 -7.33 8.66 -13.28
CA THR A 316 -7.58 9.06 -14.68
C THR A 316 -8.87 9.87 -14.81
N LEU A 317 -9.92 9.47 -14.09
CA LEU A 317 -11.19 10.21 -14.05
C LEU A 317 -10.99 11.59 -13.41
N GLU A 318 -10.22 11.67 -12.33
CA GLU A 318 -9.93 12.93 -11.66
C GLU A 318 -9.11 13.87 -12.55
N LEU A 319 -8.05 13.36 -13.22
CA LEU A 319 -7.30 14.13 -14.23
C LEU A 319 -8.21 14.69 -15.32
N TYR A 320 -9.12 13.85 -15.86
CA TYR A 320 -10.05 14.27 -16.89
C TYR A 320 -10.98 15.39 -16.38
N TRP A 321 -11.50 15.25 -15.16
CA TRP A 321 -12.41 16.23 -14.56
C TRP A 321 -11.71 17.55 -14.19
N ASP A 322 -10.46 17.48 -13.75
CA ASP A 322 -9.68 18.63 -13.26
C ASP A 322 -8.88 19.35 -14.35
N VAL A 323 -8.58 18.73 -15.48
CA VAL A 323 -7.80 19.39 -16.55
C VAL A 323 -8.65 19.73 -17.76
N ILE A 324 -9.59 18.86 -18.14
CA ILE A 324 -10.36 19.02 -19.39
C ILE A 324 -11.70 19.71 -19.13
N LEU A 325 -12.31 19.49 -17.97
CA LEU A 325 -13.67 19.92 -17.67
C LEU A 325 -13.77 21.09 -16.69
N ILE A 326 -12.69 21.83 -16.41
CA ILE A 326 -12.76 23.04 -15.58
C ILE A 326 -13.80 24.00 -16.17
N LYS A 327 -14.89 24.20 -15.44
CA LYS A 327 -15.89 25.23 -15.74
C LYS A 327 -15.82 26.26 -14.64
N HIS A 328 -15.35 27.46 -14.97
CA HIS A 328 -15.62 28.63 -14.14
C HIS A 328 -16.89 29.29 -14.68
N PRO A 329 -17.83 29.71 -13.82
CA PRO A 329 -19.03 30.39 -14.27
C PRO A 329 -18.62 31.71 -14.95
N SER A 330 -18.73 31.77 -16.27
CA SER A 330 -18.53 33.00 -17.05
C SER A 330 -19.84 33.76 -17.27
N ASN A 331 -20.98 33.05 -17.32
CA ASN A 331 -22.33 33.59 -17.49
C ASN A 331 -23.35 32.90 -16.56
N THR A 332 -24.49 33.55 -16.31
CA THR A 332 -25.59 33.08 -15.43
C THR A 332 -26.23 31.75 -15.85
N GLY A 333 -26.13 31.35 -17.12
CA GLY A 333 -26.61 30.05 -17.63
C GLY A 333 -25.65 28.87 -17.40
N ASP A 334 -24.43 29.11 -16.92
CA ASP A 334 -23.42 28.06 -16.69
C ASP A 334 -23.40 27.54 -15.24
N ASN A 335 -24.25 28.09 -14.38
CA ASN A 335 -24.29 27.74 -12.96
C ASN A 335 -24.65 26.27 -12.71
N GLU A 336 -25.63 25.70 -13.44
CA GLU A 336 -26.01 24.29 -13.29
C GLU A 336 -24.85 23.34 -13.66
N ARG A 337 -24.16 23.65 -14.77
CA ARG A 337 -23.00 22.86 -15.24
C ARG A 337 -21.83 22.95 -14.26
N TYR A 338 -21.66 24.11 -13.62
CA TYR A 338 -20.66 24.32 -12.57
C TYR A 338 -21.00 23.55 -11.28
N ILE A 339 -22.26 23.59 -10.85
CA ILE A 339 -22.77 22.85 -9.68
C ILE A 339 -22.53 21.34 -9.88
N HIS A 340 -22.92 20.81 -11.03
CA HIS A 340 -22.70 19.39 -11.36
C HIS A 340 -21.21 19.04 -11.34
N TRP A 341 -20.36 19.88 -11.94
CA TRP A 341 -18.91 19.68 -11.90
C TRP A 341 -18.36 19.63 -10.46
N LEU A 342 -18.80 20.53 -9.58
CA LEU A 342 -18.40 20.56 -8.17
C LEU A 342 -18.85 19.32 -7.39
N GLN A 343 -20.08 18.86 -7.59
CA GLN A 343 -20.62 17.67 -6.92
C GLN A 343 -19.82 16.41 -7.29
N GLU A 344 -19.58 16.19 -8.58
CA GLU A 344 -18.77 15.08 -9.07
C GLU A 344 -17.32 15.15 -8.58
N LYS A 345 -16.73 16.36 -8.58
CA LYS A 345 -15.37 16.56 -8.04
C LYS A 345 -15.28 16.19 -6.56
N MET A 346 -16.30 16.53 -5.76
CA MET A 346 -16.36 16.15 -4.35
C MET A 346 -16.44 14.64 -4.17
N LEU A 347 -17.29 13.97 -4.95
CA LEU A 347 -17.42 12.52 -4.91
C LEU A 347 -16.12 11.82 -5.30
N LEU A 348 -15.52 12.23 -6.42
CA LEU A 348 -14.27 11.68 -6.95
C LEU A 348 -13.13 11.78 -5.94
N LYS A 349 -12.97 12.91 -5.25
CA LYS A 349 -11.97 13.09 -4.19
C LYS A 349 -12.08 12.02 -3.10
N TRP A 350 -13.30 11.72 -2.63
CA TRP A 350 -13.51 10.74 -1.55
C TRP A 350 -13.44 9.30 -2.06
N CYS A 351 -13.85 9.04 -3.30
CA CYS A 351 -13.61 7.77 -3.99
C CYS A 351 -12.11 7.50 -4.15
N HIS A 352 -11.33 8.51 -4.57
CA HIS A 352 -9.88 8.43 -4.64
C HIS A 352 -9.29 8.08 -3.27
N GLY A 353 -9.71 8.76 -2.20
CA GLY A 353 -9.25 8.46 -0.85
C GLY A 353 -9.55 7.03 -0.38
N LEU A 354 -10.72 6.47 -0.72
CA LEU A 354 -11.06 5.09 -0.42
C LEU A 354 -10.18 4.10 -1.20
N LEU A 355 -10.03 4.31 -2.51
CA LEU A 355 -9.27 3.42 -3.39
C LEU A 355 -7.77 3.48 -3.10
N PHE A 356 -7.27 4.66 -2.74
CA PHE A 356 -5.94 4.86 -2.20
C PHE A 356 -5.74 4.05 -0.92
N HIS A 357 -6.67 4.13 0.05
CA HIS A 357 -6.61 3.30 1.26
C HIS A 357 -6.60 1.79 0.96
N ILE A 358 -7.39 1.33 -0.02
CA ILE A 358 -7.39 -0.07 -0.45
C ILE A 358 -6.05 -0.45 -1.08
N TYR A 359 -5.48 0.41 -1.92
CA TYR A 359 -4.16 0.21 -2.53
C TYR A 359 -3.05 0.05 -1.48
N HIS A 360 -3.14 0.69 -0.31
CA HIS A 360 -2.13 0.57 0.75
C HIS A 360 -1.89 -0.86 1.22
N TRP A 361 -2.91 -1.72 1.13
CA TRP A 361 -2.78 -3.12 1.50
C TRP A 361 -1.70 -3.84 0.66
N ASN A 362 -1.41 -3.38 -0.56
CA ASN A 362 -0.33 -3.93 -1.38
C ASN A 362 1.03 -3.96 -0.65
N PHE A 363 1.30 -2.95 0.17
CA PHE A 363 2.57 -2.85 0.89
C PHE A 363 2.58 -3.64 2.19
N ALA A 364 1.42 -4.08 2.71
CA ALA A 364 1.33 -4.74 4.01
C ALA A 364 1.12 -6.25 3.92
N ILE A 365 0.47 -6.76 2.86
CA ILE A 365 0.06 -8.16 2.78
C ILE A 365 1.11 -9.12 2.23
N ASN A 366 2.22 -8.59 1.70
CA ASN A 366 3.22 -9.38 0.97
C ASN A 366 3.75 -10.56 1.80
N PHE A 367 4.01 -10.37 3.10
CA PHE A 367 4.38 -11.47 4.00
C PHE A 367 3.36 -12.62 4.00
N PHE A 368 2.07 -12.32 4.11
CA PHE A 368 1.01 -13.33 4.11
C PHE A 368 0.96 -14.07 2.77
N LEU A 369 1.12 -13.35 1.66
CA LEU A 369 1.18 -13.97 0.34
C LEU A 369 2.38 -14.91 0.24
N TYR A 370 3.56 -14.50 0.71
CA TYR A 370 4.77 -15.33 0.72
C TYR A 370 4.59 -16.59 1.59
N TYR A 371 3.97 -16.44 2.76
CA TYR A 371 3.72 -17.54 3.69
C TYR A 371 2.71 -18.57 3.16
N LEU A 372 1.58 -18.09 2.61
CA LEU A 372 0.50 -18.95 2.13
C LEU A 372 0.90 -19.73 0.87
N THR A 373 1.66 -19.09 -0.02
CA THR A 373 1.96 -19.65 -1.35
C THR A 373 3.35 -20.29 -1.43
N GLY A 374 4.31 -19.84 -0.60
CA GLY A 374 5.71 -20.21 -0.69
C GLY A 374 6.12 -21.27 0.32
N ASN A 375 6.21 -22.54 -0.11
CA ASN A 375 6.62 -23.65 0.78
C ASN A 375 7.99 -23.43 1.45
N LYS A 376 8.97 -22.87 0.71
CA LYS A 376 10.31 -22.60 1.27
C LYS A 376 10.29 -21.52 2.34
N PHE A 377 9.60 -20.42 2.05
CA PHE A 377 9.47 -19.31 3.00
C PHE A 377 8.74 -19.77 4.27
N ARG A 378 7.63 -20.52 4.11
CA ARG A 378 6.90 -21.12 5.24
C ARG A 378 7.78 -22.05 6.09
N ASN A 379 8.61 -22.88 5.47
CA ASN A 379 9.52 -23.76 6.21
C ASN A 379 10.54 -22.98 7.03
N VAL A 380 11.15 -21.94 6.46
CA VAL A 380 12.09 -21.06 7.18
C VAL A 380 11.40 -20.34 8.32
N VAL A 381 10.20 -19.77 8.11
CA VAL A 381 9.41 -19.13 9.17
C VAL A 381 9.11 -20.12 10.29
N THR A 382 8.66 -21.34 9.96
CA THR A 382 8.34 -22.38 10.94
C THR A 382 9.58 -22.80 11.73
N GLN A 383 10.73 -22.97 11.06
CA GLN A 383 11.98 -23.34 11.70
C GLN A 383 12.49 -22.24 12.63
N THR A 384 12.45 -20.98 12.18
CA THR A 384 12.83 -19.83 13.00
C THR A 384 11.92 -19.71 14.22
N LEU A 385 10.60 -19.82 14.06
CA LEU A 385 9.65 -19.81 15.17
C LEU A 385 9.91 -20.96 16.16
N LYS A 386 10.18 -22.17 15.67
CA LYS A 386 10.55 -23.33 16.52
C LYS A 386 11.84 -23.08 17.30
N ASN A 387 12.83 -22.44 16.70
CA ASN A 387 14.08 -22.10 17.37
C ASN A 387 13.85 -21.05 18.46
N TYR A 388 13.00 -20.04 18.22
CA TYR A 388 12.62 -19.06 19.24
C TYR A 388 11.82 -19.69 20.39
N THR A 389 10.88 -20.60 20.10
CA THR A 389 10.12 -21.28 21.17
C THR A 389 11.00 -22.23 21.97
N HIS A 390 11.96 -22.92 21.34
CA HIS A 390 12.93 -23.77 22.04
C HIS A 390 13.89 -22.94 22.92
N LEU A 391 14.37 -21.79 22.45
CA LEU A 391 15.23 -20.90 23.24
C LEU A 391 14.47 -20.29 24.44
N SER A 392 13.19 -19.93 24.25
CA SER A 392 12.32 -19.51 25.36
C SER A 392 12.09 -20.64 26.35
N CYS A 393 11.88 -21.88 25.91
CA CYS A 393 11.69 -23.03 26.81
C CYS A 393 12.98 -23.35 27.60
N HIS A 394 14.16 -23.26 26.96
CA HIS A 394 15.43 -23.46 27.65
C HIS A 394 15.73 -22.34 28.65
N LYS A 395 15.36 -21.08 28.37
CA LYS A 395 15.46 -19.98 29.35
C LYS A 395 14.55 -20.20 30.55
N THR A 396 13.36 -20.76 30.38
CA THR A 396 12.45 -21.08 31.51
C THR A 396 12.98 -22.23 32.35
N VAL A 397 13.57 -23.27 31.73
CA VAL A 397 14.15 -24.43 32.44
C VAL A 397 15.47 -24.07 33.16
N VAL A 398 16.32 -23.23 32.57
CA VAL A 398 17.54 -22.75 33.25
C VAL A 398 17.17 -21.83 34.42
N ARG A 399 16.15 -20.99 34.28
CA ARG A 399 15.68 -20.13 35.38
C ARG A 399 15.02 -20.94 36.51
N SER A 400 14.36 -22.07 36.23
CA SER A 400 13.83 -22.96 37.29
C SER A 400 14.93 -23.79 37.98
N LYS A 401 15.96 -24.26 37.24
CA LYS A 401 17.13 -24.92 37.84
C LYS A 401 17.94 -23.98 38.72
N GLN A 402 18.04 -22.70 38.36
CA GLN A 402 18.72 -21.70 39.17
C GLN A 402 17.93 -21.33 40.43
N PHE A 403 16.59 -21.34 40.38
CA PHE A 403 15.74 -21.19 41.58
C PHE A 403 15.81 -22.41 42.51
N ASN A 404 15.83 -23.62 41.96
CA ASN A 404 15.98 -24.85 42.76
C ASN A 404 17.37 -24.99 43.39
N ASN A 405 18.43 -24.51 42.74
CA ASN A 405 19.77 -24.50 43.35
C ASN A 405 19.92 -23.45 44.46
N VAL A 406 19.16 -22.35 44.44
CA VAL A 406 19.11 -21.38 45.54
C VAL A 406 18.26 -21.90 46.72
N ALA A 407 17.19 -22.66 46.44
CA ALA A 407 16.41 -23.34 47.47
C ALA A 407 17.13 -24.54 48.11
N ASN A 408 17.95 -25.29 47.34
CA ASN A 408 18.74 -26.40 47.89
C ASN A 408 20.00 -25.94 48.64
N ASN A 409 20.63 -24.83 48.23
CA ASN A 409 21.79 -24.29 48.95
C ASN A 409 21.42 -23.60 50.27
N SER A 410 20.16 -23.22 50.49
CA SER A 410 19.68 -22.72 51.79
C SER A 410 19.36 -23.82 52.80
N ILE A 411 19.19 -25.07 52.35
CA ILE A 411 19.00 -26.24 53.23
C ILE A 411 20.35 -26.86 53.65
N ILE A 412 21.40 -26.74 52.82
CA ILE A 412 22.72 -27.33 53.12
C ILE A 412 23.58 -26.43 54.04
N PHE A 413 23.28 -25.13 54.16
CA PHE A 413 24.04 -24.23 55.03
C PHE A 413 23.67 -24.28 56.52
N ASN A 414 22.69 -25.09 56.92
CA ASN A 414 22.27 -25.17 58.33
C ASN A 414 22.78 -26.40 59.09
N ASN A 415 23.75 -27.16 58.53
CA ASN A 415 24.21 -28.41 59.14
C ASN A 415 25.73 -28.57 59.23
N ARG A 416 26.50 -27.48 59.14
CA ARG A 416 27.98 -27.53 59.11
C ARG A 416 28.69 -26.76 60.23
N ASN A 417 27.97 -26.39 61.29
CA ASN A 417 28.54 -25.83 62.51
C ASN A 417 28.31 -26.78 63.69
N ASN A 418 29.10 -27.84 63.78
CA ASN A 418 29.50 -28.44 65.05
C ASN A 418 30.73 -29.33 64.84
N CYS A 419 31.62 -29.30 65.83
CA CYS A 419 32.90 -30.02 65.95
C CYS A 419 34.16 -29.32 65.40
N ASN A 420 34.53 -28.21 66.05
CA ASN A 420 35.91 -28.02 66.50
C ASN A 420 36.00 -28.52 67.95
N GLU A 421 36.95 -29.41 68.27
CA GLU A 421 37.85 -29.31 69.45
C GLU A 421 38.62 -30.61 69.71
N ARG A 422 39.88 -30.44 70.17
CA ARG A 422 40.83 -31.40 70.75
C ARG A 422 41.64 -32.25 69.76
N ASP A 423 42.97 -32.35 69.86
CA ASP A 423 43.93 -31.91 70.87
C ASP A 423 45.32 -31.80 70.21
N SER A 424 46.10 -30.86 70.72
CA SER A 424 47.56 -30.83 70.63
C SER A 424 48.12 -31.85 71.63
N ASN A 425 49.15 -32.63 71.27
CA ASN A 425 50.41 -32.71 72.02
C ASN A 425 51.33 -33.89 71.64
N VAL A 426 52.58 -33.49 71.35
CA VAL A 426 53.86 -34.07 71.83
C VAL A 426 54.51 -35.24 71.07
N ALA A 427 55.77 -34.94 70.73
CA ALA A 427 56.95 -35.76 70.40
C ALA A 427 57.05 -36.38 69.00
#